data_AF-A0A534T272-F1
#
_entry.id   AF-A0A534T272-F1
#
_cell.length_a   1.000
_cell.length_b   1.000
_cell.length_c   1.000
_cell.angle_alpha   90.00
_cell.angle_beta   90.00
_cell.angle_gamma   90.00
#
_symmetry.space_group_name_H-M   'P 1'
#
loop_
_entity.id
_entity.type
_entity.pdbx_description
1 polymer ?
#
loop_
_entity_poly.entity_id
_entity_poly.type
_entity_poly.pdbx_seq_one_letter_code
_entity_poly.pdbx_strand_id
1 'polypeptide(L)'
;PVEVQGYRYAALLAMAELAEAIEVDGAADWLAAAASLRQRINDDFWLEREGTYALALDRDKRPCEVVASNAGHLLFCGVPYAGRARLLGSRLLRADLFSGWGIRTLASGQPRYNPMSYHNGSIWPHDNALIAAGLRRYERVDGVLDLLTGLVEGSLHFEDRRVPELFCGFGRRRESAPVPYPVACRPQAWAAASVFLFLEAALGVELDAPRRRAVFRQPQLPAWLPWVEIRNLRIGDARVDLNVLRGKYGGSIEIARKEGEVDIVETR
;
A
#
# COMPACT_ATOMS: atom_id res chain seq x y z
N PRO A 1 16.98 7.42 3.63
CA PRO A 1 16.04 6.29 3.81
C PRO A 1 15.65 5.70 2.44
N VAL A 2 15.34 4.41 2.39
CA VAL A 2 15.12 3.67 1.14
C VAL A 2 13.83 4.07 0.43
N GLU A 3 12.76 4.40 1.17
CA GLU A 3 11.47 4.82 0.63
C GLU A 3 11.59 6.10 -0.20
N VAL A 4 12.45 7.04 0.21
CA VAL A 4 12.69 8.28 -0.54
C VAL A 4 13.35 8.01 -1.90
N GLN A 5 14.17 6.95 -2.00
CA GLN A 5 14.71 6.52 -3.30
C GLN A 5 13.60 5.97 -4.19
N GLY A 6 12.66 5.21 -3.61
CA GLY A 6 11.46 4.73 -4.31
C GLY A 6 10.58 5.87 -4.81
N TYR A 7 10.34 6.89 -3.99
CA TYR A 7 9.56 8.05 -4.40
C TYR A 7 10.22 8.82 -5.53
N ARG A 8 11.56 8.98 -5.50
CA ARG A 8 12.30 9.58 -6.61
C ARG A 8 12.15 8.76 -7.89
N TYR A 9 12.23 7.44 -7.80
CA TYR A 9 12.01 6.57 -8.95
C TYR A 9 10.60 6.76 -9.54
N ALA A 10 9.57 6.72 -8.70
CA ALA A 10 8.19 6.92 -9.13
C ALA A 10 7.97 8.32 -9.75
N ALA A 11 8.58 9.36 -9.17
CA ALA A 11 8.52 10.72 -9.70
C ALA A 11 9.18 10.84 -11.09
N LEU A 12 10.31 10.16 -11.32
CA LEU A 12 10.97 10.15 -12.63
C LEU A 12 10.08 9.50 -13.71
N LEU A 13 9.40 8.41 -13.37
CA LEU A 13 8.44 7.77 -14.28
C LEU A 13 7.25 8.69 -14.58
N ALA A 14 6.66 9.30 -13.54
CA ALA A 14 5.54 10.22 -13.71
C ALA A 14 5.90 11.46 -14.53
N MET A 15 7.13 11.96 -14.39
CA MET A 15 7.63 13.07 -15.20
C MET A 15 7.80 12.68 -16.67
N ALA A 16 8.26 11.46 -16.97
CA ALA A 16 8.33 10.98 -18.34
C ALA A 16 6.94 10.82 -18.96
N GLU A 17 6.00 10.22 -18.23
CA GLU A 17 4.60 10.09 -18.65
C GLU A 17 3.95 11.46 -18.91
N LEU A 18 4.17 12.43 -18.01
CA LEU A 18 3.65 13.79 -18.19
C LEU A 18 4.29 14.47 -19.40
N ALA A 19 5.60 14.32 -19.59
CA ALA A 19 6.31 14.92 -20.73
C ALA A 19 5.77 14.40 -22.07
N GLU A 20 5.52 13.09 -22.17
CA GLU A 20 4.87 12.49 -23.34
C GLU A 20 3.44 13.01 -23.52
N ALA A 21 2.66 13.12 -22.44
CA ALA A 21 1.27 13.55 -22.50
C ALA A 21 1.08 15.02 -22.93
N ILE A 22 2.05 15.89 -22.63
CA ILE A 22 2.02 17.32 -23.01
C ILE A 22 2.97 17.64 -24.18
N GLU A 23 3.54 16.61 -24.82
CA GLU A 23 4.40 16.71 -26.00
C GLU A 23 5.64 17.59 -25.81
N VAL A 24 6.31 17.46 -24.65
CA VAL A 24 7.60 18.12 -24.38
C VAL A 24 8.76 17.13 -24.35
N ASP A 25 9.94 17.60 -24.77
CA ASP A 25 11.16 16.79 -24.75
C ASP A 25 11.58 16.41 -23.33
N GLY A 26 12.29 15.28 -23.24
CA GLY A 26 12.96 14.85 -22.02
C GLY A 26 12.56 13.45 -21.56
N ALA A 27 11.37 12.93 -21.88
CA ALA A 27 10.89 11.64 -21.36
C ALA A 27 11.96 10.51 -21.34
N ALA A 28 12.77 10.40 -22.40
CA ALA A 28 13.87 9.45 -22.51
C ALA A 28 14.93 9.57 -21.39
N ASP A 29 15.41 10.77 -21.03
CA ASP A 29 16.45 10.90 -19.99
C ASP A 29 15.89 10.59 -18.60
N TRP A 30 14.60 10.84 -18.37
CA TRP A 30 13.92 10.61 -17.10
C TRP A 30 13.68 9.12 -16.91
N LEU A 31 13.30 8.42 -18.00
CA LEU A 31 13.24 6.95 -18.04
C LEU A 31 14.62 6.32 -17.83
N ALA A 32 15.67 6.84 -18.47
CA ALA A 32 17.04 6.35 -18.27
C ALA A 32 17.51 6.55 -16.81
N ALA A 33 17.22 7.72 -16.23
CA ALA A 33 17.51 8.01 -14.83
C ALA A 33 16.73 7.10 -13.87
N ALA A 34 15.45 6.81 -14.17
CA ALA A 34 14.63 5.89 -13.40
C ALA A 34 15.19 4.47 -13.46
N ALA A 35 15.57 3.98 -14.65
CA ALA A 35 16.16 2.66 -14.82
C ALA A 35 17.48 2.51 -14.04
N SER A 36 18.38 3.50 -14.15
CA SER A 36 19.63 3.52 -13.39
C SER A 36 19.40 3.56 -11.88
N LEU A 37 18.43 4.35 -11.41
CA LEU A 37 18.08 4.40 -9.98
C LEU A 37 17.47 3.09 -9.49
N ARG A 38 16.57 2.48 -10.26
CA ARG A 38 15.95 1.19 -9.92
C ARG A 38 17.02 0.12 -9.74
N GLN A 39 18.00 0.07 -10.63
CA GLN A 39 19.12 -0.86 -10.53
C GLN A 39 19.91 -0.62 -9.23
N ARG A 40 20.35 0.62 -8.96
CA ARG A 40 21.08 0.93 -7.72
C ARG A 40 20.30 0.61 -6.44
N ILE A 41 19.00 0.89 -6.38
CA ILE A 41 18.19 0.50 -5.20
C ILE A 41 18.21 -1.01 -5.01
N ASN A 42 18.09 -1.76 -6.12
CA ASN A 42 18.15 -3.21 -6.09
C ASN A 42 19.54 -3.74 -5.71
N ASP A 43 20.61 -3.15 -6.18
CA ASP A 43 21.95 -3.66 -5.93
C ASP A 43 22.47 -3.25 -4.54
N ASP A 44 22.26 -1.99 -4.15
CA ASP A 44 22.90 -1.41 -2.98
C ASP A 44 22.11 -1.63 -1.68
N PHE A 45 20.78 -1.73 -1.73
CA PHE A 45 19.94 -1.82 -0.53
C PHE A 45 19.42 -3.23 -0.24
N TRP A 46 19.53 -4.19 -1.15
CA TRP A 46 18.93 -5.50 -0.95
C TRP A 46 19.66 -6.33 0.11
N LEU A 47 18.92 -6.82 1.10
CA LEU A 47 19.40 -7.68 2.17
C LEU A 47 18.95 -9.11 1.92
N GLU A 48 19.77 -9.90 1.23
CA GLU A 48 19.42 -11.26 0.77
C GLU A 48 18.92 -12.16 1.92
N ARG A 49 19.61 -12.14 3.07
CA ARG A 49 19.28 -12.98 4.24
C ARG A 49 17.93 -12.61 4.86
N GLU A 50 17.59 -11.33 4.84
CA GLU A 50 16.34 -10.82 5.43
C GLU A 50 15.17 -10.84 4.44
N GLY A 51 15.44 -10.97 3.14
CA GLY A 51 14.42 -10.89 2.09
C GLY A 51 13.74 -9.53 2.03
N THR A 52 14.47 -8.46 2.31
CA THR A 52 13.99 -7.07 2.34
C THR A 52 15.07 -6.09 1.86
N TYR A 53 14.76 -4.80 1.89
CA TYR A 53 15.71 -3.74 1.64
C TYR A 53 16.13 -3.06 2.95
N ALA A 54 17.41 -2.71 3.06
CA ALA A 54 17.96 -1.93 4.15
C ALA A 54 17.24 -0.59 4.29
N LEU A 55 17.06 -0.12 5.52
CA LEU A 55 16.41 1.16 5.78
C LEU A 55 17.19 2.34 5.17
N ALA A 56 18.51 2.27 5.18
CA ALA A 56 19.42 3.30 4.69
C ALA A 56 20.78 2.70 4.32
N LEU A 57 21.61 3.51 3.67
CA LEU A 57 23.05 3.29 3.60
C LEU A 57 23.73 4.27 4.55
N ASP A 58 24.80 3.82 5.22
CA ASP A 58 25.59 4.66 6.11
C ASP A 58 26.54 5.61 5.34
N ARG A 59 27.41 6.31 6.08
CA ARG A 59 28.38 7.25 5.50
C ARG A 59 29.35 6.58 4.51
N ASP A 60 29.66 5.30 4.73
CA ASP A 60 30.58 4.49 3.95
C ASP A 60 29.84 3.69 2.86
N LYS A 61 28.56 4.03 2.62
CA LYS A 61 27.65 3.38 1.66
C LYS A 61 27.36 1.90 1.98
N ARG A 62 27.50 1.49 3.23
CA ARG A 62 27.15 0.14 3.65
C ARG A 62 25.67 0.06 4.04
N PRO A 63 24.97 -1.04 3.72
CA PRO A 63 23.58 -1.23 4.12
C PRO A 63 23.42 -1.22 5.65
N CYS A 64 22.52 -0.39 6.16
CA CYS A 64 22.06 -0.49 7.54
C CYS A 64 21.07 -1.67 7.61
N GLU A 65 21.52 -2.80 8.18
CA GLU A 65 20.75 -4.05 8.33
C GLU A 65 19.63 -3.93 9.38
N VAL A 66 18.68 -3.04 9.12
CA VAL A 66 17.54 -2.75 9.98
C VAL A 66 16.26 -3.01 9.20
N VAL A 67 15.44 -3.93 9.70
CA VAL A 67 14.18 -4.31 9.05
C VAL A 67 13.03 -3.41 9.48
N ALA A 68 12.48 -2.64 8.54
CA ALA A 68 11.45 -1.63 8.75
C ALA A 68 10.34 -1.71 7.69
N SER A 69 9.18 -1.09 7.95
CA SER A 69 8.05 -1.02 7.02
C SER A 69 8.40 -0.25 5.73
N ASN A 70 9.35 0.70 5.82
CA ASN A 70 9.81 1.56 4.73
C ASN A 70 10.13 0.80 3.44
N ALA A 71 10.68 -0.41 3.53
CA ALA A 71 10.97 -1.23 2.37
C ALA A 71 9.70 -1.57 1.56
N GLY A 72 8.54 -1.71 2.21
CA GLY A 72 7.27 -1.96 1.55
C GLY A 72 6.78 -0.81 0.67
N HIS A 73 7.24 0.43 0.91
CA HIS A 73 6.95 1.55 0.02
C HIS A 73 7.65 1.40 -1.34
N LEU A 74 8.71 0.60 -1.44
CA LEU A 74 9.29 0.26 -2.74
C LEU A 74 8.33 -0.57 -3.59
N LEU A 75 7.49 -1.42 -2.97
CA LEU A 75 6.45 -2.14 -3.69
C LEU A 75 5.44 -1.16 -4.30
N PHE A 76 4.99 -0.18 -3.52
CA PHE A 76 4.09 0.87 -4.00
C PHE A 76 4.68 1.59 -5.22
N CYS A 77 5.95 1.96 -5.13
CA CYS A 77 6.69 2.64 -6.19
C CYS A 77 7.05 1.74 -7.39
N GLY A 78 6.84 0.42 -7.34
CA GLY A 78 7.19 -0.50 -8.43
C GLY A 78 8.69 -0.71 -8.66
N VAL A 79 9.52 -0.51 -7.63
CA VAL A 79 10.99 -0.62 -7.73
C VAL A 79 11.48 -2.09 -7.78
N PRO A 80 11.04 -2.99 -6.90
CA PRO A 80 11.60 -4.34 -6.86
C PRO A 80 11.37 -5.12 -8.16
N TYR A 81 12.31 -6.00 -8.50
CA TYR A 81 12.07 -7.03 -9.52
C TYR A 81 11.11 -8.10 -8.97
N ALA A 82 10.35 -8.77 -9.84
CA ALA A 82 9.26 -9.68 -9.43
C ALA A 82 9.66 -10.70 -8.35
N GLY A 83 10.84 -11.32 -8.48
CA GLY A 83 11.34 -12.27 -7.48
C GLY A 83 11.55 -11.64 -6.10
N ARG A 84 12.16 -10.45 -6.04
CA ARG A 84 12.37 -9.70 -4.79
C ARG A 84 11.10 -9.12 -4.22
N ALA A 85 10.18 -8.66 -5.08
CA ALA A 85 8.87 -8.18 -4.67
C ALA A 85 8.09 -9.26 -3.91
N ARG A 86 8.12 -10.51 -4.41
CA ARG A 86 7.51 -11.65 -3.74
C ARG A 86 8.13 -11.92 -2.38
N LEU A 87 9.47 -11.88 -2.27
CA LEU A 87 10.19 -12.08 -1.01
C LEU A 87 9.86 -10.98 0.00
N LEU A 88 9.91 -9.71 -0.43
CA LEU A 88 9.59 -8.55 0.38
C LEU A 88 8.13 -8.58 0.86
N GLY A 89 7.18 -8.89 -0.02
CA GLY A 89 5.76 -9.02 0.36
C GLY A 89 5.56 -10.07 1.44
N SER A 90 6.16 -11.25 1.30
CA SER A 90 6.12 -12.29 2.34
C SER A 90 6.86 -11.87 3.62
N ARG A 91 7.93 -11.07 3.51
CA ARG A 91 8.71 -10.59 4.66
C ARG A 91 7.92 -9.59 5.51
N LEU A 92 7.17 -8.70 4.88
CA LEU A 92 6.32 -7.69 5.53
C LEU A 92 5.19 -8.32 6.36
N LEU A 93 4.70 -9.49 5.94
CA LEU A 93 3.62 -10.22 6.60
C LEU A 93 4.09 -11.17 7.72
N ARG A 94 5.39 -11.24 8.00
CA ARG A 94 5.90 -12.04 9.13
C ARG A 94 5.51 -11.40 10.47
N ALA A 95 5.33 -12.22 11.50
CA ALA A 95 4.80 -11.81 12.81
C ALA A 95 5.62 -10.73 13.55
N ASP A 96 6.91 -10.61 13.23
CA ASP A 96 7.78 -9.58 13.80
C ASP A 96 7.49 -8.18 13.22
N LEU A 97 6.94 -8.08 12.01
CA LEU A 97 6.42 -6.86 11.40
C LEU A 97 4.90 -6.78 11.51
N PHE A 98 4.18 -7.76 10.97
CA PHE A 98 2.73 -7.82 11.01
C PHE A 98 2.24 -8.30 12.38
N SER A 99 1.72 -7.37 13.16
CA SER A 99 1.25 -7.60 14.53
C SER A 99 -0.09 -8.36 14.61
N GLY A 100 -0.80 -8.54 13.48
CA GLY A 100 -2.21 -8.94 13.44
C GLY A 100 -3.20 -7.75 13.49
N TRP A 101 -2.72 -6.55 13.79
CA TRP A 101 -3.46 -5.28 13.60
C TRP A 101 -2.97 -4.48 12.39
N GLY A 102 -1.72 -4.72 11.98
CA GLY A 102 -1.01 -4.00 10.93
C GLY A 102 0.50 -4.21 11.06
N ILE A 103 1.23 -3.77 10.05
CA ILE A 103 2.69 -3.76 9.96
C ILE A 103 3.24 -2.64 10.83
N ARG A 104 4.18 -3.00 11.70
CA ARG A 104 4.97 -2.07 12.52
C ARG A 104 5.95 -1.30 11.66
N THR A 105 6.24 -0.06 12.04
CA THR A 105 7.30 0.72 11.38
C THR A 105 8.69 0.08 11.52
N LEU A 106 8.91 -0.70 12.58
CA LEU A 106 10.15 -1.42 12.82
C LEU A 106 9.85 -2.84 13.32
N ALA A 107 10.54 -3.83 12.78
CA ALA A 107 10.36 -5.22 13.17
C ALA A 107 10.72 -5.43 14.64
N SER A 108 9.93 -6.24 15.35
CA SER A 108 10.22 -6.58 16.75
C SER A 108 11.56 -7.31 16.85
N GLY A 109 12.40 -6.88 17.80
CA GLY A 109 13.75 -7.43 17.99
C GLY A 109 14.85 -6.65 17.25
N GLN A 110 14.50 -5.71 16.37
CA GLN A 110 15.46 -4.79 15.79
C GLN A 110 16.00 -3.80 16.83
N PRO A 111 17.24 -3.30 16.66
CA PRO A 111 17.77 -2.25 17.52
C PRO A 111 16.82 -1.05 17.60
N ARG A 112 16.60 -0.52 18.82
CA ARG A 112 15.69 0.60 19.12
C ARG A 112 14.20 0.33 18.90
N TYR A 113 13.81 -0.92 18.65
CA TYR A 113 12.41 -1.31 18.64
C TYR A 113 11.75 -1.01 19.98
N ASN A 114 10.65 -0.26 19.93
CA ASN A 114 9.77 0.02 21.05
C ASN A 114 8.35 0.13 20.50
N PRO A 115 7.41 -0.76 20.89
CA PRO A 115 6.04 -0.74 20.39
C PRO A 115 5.27 0.55 20.73
N MET A 116 5.76 1.33 21.70
CA MET A 116 5.20 2.63 22.09
C MET A 116 5.99 3.82 21.51
N SER A 117 6.98 3.57 20.63
CA SER A 117 7.70 4.64 19.95
C SER A 117 6.92 5.16 18.75
N TYR A 118 7.02 6.45 18.49
CA TYR A 118 6.36 7.11 17.37
C TYR A 118 6.72 6.51 16.00
N HIS A 119 8.01 6.22 15.77
CA HIS A 119 8.51 5.65 14.50
C HIS A 119 9.31 4.34 14.63
N ASN A 120 9.50 3.78 15.84
CA ASN A 120 10.29 2.56 16.03
C ASN A 120 9.49 1.35 16.51
N GLY A 121 8.26 1.16 16.03
CA GLY A 121 7.48 -0.05 16.36
C GLY A 121 5.99 0.18 16.51
N SER A 122 5.48 1.40 16.36
CA SER A 122 4.06 1.71 16.20
C SER A 122 3.52 1.23 14.85
N ILE A 123 2.20 1.31 14.68
CA ILE A 123 1.49 0.97 13.44
C ILE A 123 0.80 2.21 12.92
N TRP A 124 1.03 2.50 11.65
CA TRP A 124 0.50 3.67 10.95
C TRP A 124 -0.43 3.22 9.82
N PRO A 125 -1.71 3.64 9.84
CA PRO A 125 -2.68 3.27 8.80
C PRO A 125 -2.28 3.70 7.40
N HIS A 126 -1.66 4.88 7.25
CA HIS A 126 -1.22 5.36 5.94
C HIS A 126 -0.05 4.53 5.37
N ASP A 127 0.95 4.20 6.20
CA ASP A 127 2.08 3.33 5.85
C ASP A 127 1.58 1.95 5.41
N ASN A 128 0.63 1.39 6.16
CA ASN A 128 0.01 0.11 5.84
C ASN A 128 -0.81 0.15 4.53
N ALA A 129 -1.50 1.26 4.23
CA ALA A 129 -2.23 1.43 2.98
C ALA A 129 -1.29 1.52 1.76
N LEU A 130 -0.17 2.23 1.89
CA LEU A 130 0.87 2.28 0.84
C LEU A 130 1.45 0.88 0.61
N ILE A 131 1.74 0.15 1.68
CA ILE A 131 2.22 -1.24 1.57
C ILE A 131 1.17 -2.13 0.91
N ALA A 132 -0.11 -2.01 1.26
CA ALA A 132 -1.18 -2.77 0.64
C ALA A 132 -1.32 -2.48 -0.86
N ALA A 133 -1.28 -1.21 -1.26
CA ALA A 133 -1.24 -0.84 -2.68
C ALA A 133 -0.01 -1.41 -3.41
N GLY A 134 1.14 -1.45 -2.72
CA GLY A 134 2.34 -2.13 -3.22
C GLY A 134 2.19 -3.64 -3.36
N LEU A 135 1.65 -4.33 -2.36
CA LEU A 135 1.34 -5.77 -2.42
C LEU A 135 0.40 -6.06 -3.59
N ARG A 136 -0.60 -5.20 -3.78
CA ARG A 136 -1.53 -5.29 -4.90
C ARG A 136 -0.84 -5.20 -6.26
N ARG A 137 0.09 -4.25 -6.43
CA ARG A 137 0.88 -4.11 -7.67
C ARG A 137 1.63 -5.39 -8.05
N TYR A 138 1.99 -6.22 -7.08
CA TYR A 138 2.66 -7.50 -7.27
C TYR A 138 1.75 -8.71 -6.99
N GLU A 139 0.44 -8.54 -7.19
CA GLU A 139 -0.56 -9.62 -7.18
C GLU A 139 -0.68 -10.38 -5.84
N ARG A 140 -0.25 -9.76 -4.74
CA ARG A 140 -0.34 -10.32 -3.37
C ARG A 140 -1.60 -9.84 -2.65
N VAL A 141 -2.75 -10.20 -3.19
CA VAL A 141 -4.07 -9.75 -2.71
C VAL A 141 -4.38 -10.31 -1.31
N ASP A 142 -3.87 -11.49 -0.96
CA ASP A 142 -3.97 -12.08 0.38
C ASP A 142 -3.50 -11.11 1.47
N GLY A 143 -2.31 -10.54 1.30
CA GLY A 143 -1.74 -9.57 2.23
C GLY A 143 -2.54 -8.27 2.30
N VAL A 144 -3.16 -7.84 1.19
CA VAL A 144 -4.04 -6.67 1.18
C VAL A 144 -5.25 -6.88 2.09
N LEU A 145 -5.90 -8.05 1.97
CA LEU A 145 -7.09 -8.38 2.77
C LEU A 145 -6.75 -8.57 4.25
N ASP A 146 -5.59 -9.14 4.57
CA ASP A 146 -5.12 -9.29 5.95
C ASP A 146 -4.89 -7.93 6.61
N LEU A 147 -4.23 -7.00 5.92
CA LEU A 147 -3.98 -5.65 6.43
C LEU A 147 -5.28 -4.84 6.59
N LEU A 148 -6.17 -4.90 5.59
CA LEU A 148 -7.48 -4.25 5.66
C LEU A 148 -8.31 -4.79 6.83
N THR A 149 -8.32 -6.12 7.02
CA THR A 149 -9.02 -6.76 8.13
C THR A 149 -8.45 -6.31 9.47
N GLY A 150 -7.12 -6.36 9.65
CA GLY A 150 -6.47 -5.95 10.89
C GLY A 150 -6.77 -4.50 11.27
N LEU A 151 -6.75 -3.58 10.30
CA LEU A 151 -7.04 -2.17 10.55
C LEU A 151 -8.52 -1.91 10.85
N VAL A 152 -9.44 -2.54 10.12
CA VAL A 152 -10.88 -2.38 10.37
C VAL A 152 -11.26 -2.95 11.72
N GLU A 153 -10.82 -4.17 12.05
CA GLU A 153 -11.06 -4.75 13.37
C GLU A 153 -10.43 -3.92 14.48
N GLY A 154 -9.20 -3.39 14.27
CA GLY A 154 -8.57 -2.47 15.20
C GLY A 154 -9.36 -1.18 15.41
N SER A 155 -9.93 -0.62 14.34
CA SER A 155 -10.73 0.61 14.38
C SER A 155 -11.95 0.51 15.30
N LEU A 156 -12.54 -0.69 15.42
CA LEU A 156 -13.71 -0.94 16.27
C LEU A 156 -13.43 -0.71 17.76
N HIS A 157 -12.16 -0.71 18.18
CA HIS A 157 -11.75 -0.48 19.55
C HIS A 157 -11.44 0.98 19.88
N PHE A 158 -11.35 1.85 18.89
CA PHE A 158 -11.10 3.27 19.10
C PHE A 158 -12.40 4.07 19.16
N GLU A 159 -12.32 5.24 19.78
CA GLU A 159 -13.44 6.19 19.87
C GLU A 159 -14.01 6.51 18.48
N ASP A 160 -15.34 6.60 18.40
CA ASP A 160 -16.10 6.79 17.16
C ASP A 160 -15.84 5.74 16.05
N ARG A 161 -15.18 4.62 16.39
CA ARG A 161 -14.74 3.59 15.43
C ARG A 161 -13.84 4.16 14.33
N ARG A 162 -13.04 5.17 14.67
CA ARG A 162 -12.15 5.85 13.75
C ARG A 162 -10.74 5.30 13.84
N VAL A 163 -10.08 5.25 12.70
CA VAL A 163 -8.67 4.93 12.61
C VAL A 163 -7.86 6.15 13.08
N PRO A 164 -7.03 6.04 14.13
CA PRO A 164 -6.20 7.16 14.61
C PRO A 164 -4.99 7.39 13.70
N GLU A 165 -4.25 8.47 13.90
CA GLU A 165 -2.94 8.73 13.27
C GLU A 165 -2.01 7.50 13.28
N LEU A 166 -1.85 6.92 14.48
CA LEU A 166 -1.04 5.75 14.76
C LEU A 166 -1.56 5.09 16.06
N PHE A 167 -1.17 3.85 16.28
CA PHE A 167 -1.35 3.16 17.56
C PHE A 167 -0.12 2.33 17.93
N CYS A 168 0.01 1.98 19.21
CA CYS A 168 1.15 1.22 19.70
C CYS A 168 1.16 -0.17 19.06
N GLY A 169 2.33 -0.66 18.67
CA GLY A 169 2.39 -1.80 17.79
C GLY A 169 2.08 -3.14 18.42
N PHE A 170 1.84 -3.27 19.73
CA PHE A 170 1.78 -4.58 20.43
C PHE A 170 1.07 -5.70 19.65
N GLY A 171 1.68 -6.89 19.66
CA GLY A 171 1.16 -8.04 18.93
C GLY A 171 -0.26 -8.38 19.38
N ARG A 172 -1.13 -8.69 18.43
CA ARG A 172 -2.50 -9.10 18.67
C ARG A 172 -2.52 -10.40 19.46
N ARG A 173 -3.20 -10.37 20.60
CA ARG A 173 -3.49 -11.54 21.44
C ARG A 173 -5.00 -11.79 21.44
N ARG A 174 -5.39 -13.03 21.78
CA ARG A 174 -6.79 -13.37 22.00
C ARG A 174 -7.40 -12.38 23.01
N GLU A 175 -8.57 -11.83 22.68
CA GLU A 175 -9.33 -10.89 23.53
C GLU A 175 -8.60 -9.56 23.85
N SER A 176 -7.54 -9.21 23.13
CA SER A 176 -6.88 -7.91 23.28
C SER A 176 -7.41 -6.88 22.28
N ALA A 177 -7.40 -5.61 22.69
CA ALA A 177 -7.59 -4.45 21.82
C ALA A 177 -6.22 -3.85 21.43
N PRO A 178 -6.11 -3.13 20.30
CA PRO A 178 -4.91 -2.35 20.01
C PRO A 178 -4.68 -1.29 21.10
N VAL A 179 -3.42 -1.14 21.53
CA VAL A 179 -3.07 -0.19 22.58
C VAL A 179 -2.99 1.22 21.95
N PRO A 180 -3.79 2.20 22.43
CA PRO A 180 -3.75 3.55 21.88
C PRO A 180 -2.37 4.21 22.04
N TYR A 181 -1.98 5.04 21.09
CA TYR A 181 -0.85 5.94 21.27
C TYR A 181 -1.33 7.24 21.97
N PRO A 182 -0.70 7.69 23.07
CA PRO A 182 -1.27 8.72 23.95
C PRO A 182 -1.58 10.08 23.29
N VAL A 183 -0.75 10.51 22.34
CA VAL A 183 -0.85 11.85 21.72
C VAL A 183 -1.22 11.80 20.23
N ALA A 184 -1.82 10.68 19.78
CA ALA A 184 -2.23 10.50 18.40
C ALA A 184 -3.39 11.43 18.00
N CYS A 185 -3.32 12.02 16.81
CA CYS A 185 -4.43 12.78 16.24
C CYS A 185 -5.64 11.86 15.91
N ARG A 186 -6.87 12.36 16.11
CA ARG A 186 -8.13 11.62 15.88
C ARG A 186 -9.24 12.56 15.34
N PRO A 187 -9.60 12.50 14.03
CA PRO A 187 -8.88 11.83 12.95
C PRO A 187 -7.65 12.64 12.52
N GLN A 188 -6.81 12.03 11.69
CA GLN A 188 -5.78 12.73 10.93
C GLN A 188 -6.00 12.50 9.45
N ALA A 189 -5.70 13.50 8.62
CA ALA A 189 -6.03 13.49 7.20
C ALA A 189 -5.51 12.24 6.46
N TRP A 190 -4.23 11.87 6.63
CA TRP A 190 -3.69 10.69 5.94
C TRP A 190 -4.23 9.36 6.46
N ALA A 191 -4.72 9.30 7.70
CA ALA A 191 -5.27 8.10 8.30
C ALA A 191 -6.73 7.91 7.87
N ALA A 192 -7.47 9.03 7.72
CA ALA A 192 -8.77 9.01 7.09
C ALA A 192 -8.69 8.62 5.60
N ALA A 193 -7.68 9.12 4.88
CA ALA A 193 -7.48 8.81 3.47
C ALA A 193 -7.08 7.34 3.21
N SER A 194 -6.44 6.67 4.17
CA SER A 194 -5.89 5.32 3.99
C SER A 194 -6.96 4.29 3.61
N VAL A 195 -8.19 4.45 4.10
CA VAL A 195 -9.33 3.54 3.81
C VAL A 195 -9.63 3.47 2.32
N PHE A 196 -9.56 4.60 1.61
CA PHE A 196 -9.81 4.63 0.17
C PHE A 196 -8.73 3.87 -0.61
N LEU A 197 -7.45 4.04 -0.23
CA LEU A 197 -6.35 3.32 -0.86
C LEU A 197 -6.40 1.81 -0.56
N PHE A 198 -6.87 1.40 0.62
CA PHE A 198 -7.15 -0.02 0.88
C PHE A 198 -8.26 -0.58 0.01
N LEU A 199 -9.36 0.16 -0.17
CA LEU A 199 -10.44 -0.26 -1.06
C LEU A 199 -9.96 -0.35 -2.50
N GLU A 200 -9.21 0.65 -2.97
CA GLU A 200 -8.59 0.63 -4.31
C GLU A 200 -7.69 -0.61 -4.48
N ALA A 201 -6.83 -0.91 -3.50
CA ALA A 201 -5.95 -2.07 -3.52
C ALA A 201 -6.72 -3.40 -3.49
N ALA A 202 -7.75 -3.53 -2.66
CA ALA A 202 -8.54 -4.75 -2.54
C ALA A 202 -9.33 -5.03 -3.83
N LEU A 203 -9.91 -3.98 -4.41
CA LEU A 203 -10.69 -4.04 -5.65
C LEU A 203 -9.83 -4.07 -6.92
N GLY A 204 -8.55 -3.74 -6.82
CA GLY A 204 -7.64 -3.66 -7.96
C GLY A 204 -8.07 -2.63 -8.99
N VAL A 205 -8.54 -1.47 -8.53
CA VAL A 205 -9.08 -0.43 -9.40
C VAL A 205 -7.96 0.32 -10.11
N GLU A 206 -8.04 0.42 -11.42
CA GLU A 206 -7.25 1.32 -12.25
C GLU A 206 -8.21 2.23 -13.04
N LEU A 207 -8.10 3.53 -12.85
CA LEU A 207 -8.94 4.52 -13.51
C LEU A 207 -8.11 5.28 -14.56
N ASP A 208 -8.49 5.17 -15.82
CA ASP A 208 -7.93 5.91 -16.94
C ASP A 208 -9.01 6.86 -17.48
N ALA A 209 -9.05 8.07 -16.93
CA ALA A 209 -10.02 9.07 -17.33
C ALA A 209 -9.87 9.53 -18.80
N PRO A 210 -8.65 9.80 -19.33
CA PRO A 210 -8.46 10.14 -20.74
C PRO A 210 -8.99 9.07 -21.70
N ARG A 211 -8.79 7.78 -21.40
CA ARG A 211 -9.31 6.66 -22.20
C ARG A 211 -10.73 6.23 -21.80
N ARG A 212 -11.37 6.93 -20.87
CA ARG A 212 -12.73 6.62 -20.34
C ARG A 212 -12.85 5.16 -19.92
N ARG A 213 -11.89 4.66 -19.15
CA ARG A 213 -11.81 3.25 -18.79
C ARG A 213 -11.60 3.06 -17.30
N ALA A 214 -12.38 2.16 -16.70
CA ALA A 214 -12.15 1.62 -15.36
C ALA A 214 -11.82 0.14 -15.49
N VAL A 215 -10.69 -0.29 -14.95
CA VAL A 215 -10.33 -1.70 -14.85
C VAL A 215 -10.38 -2.11 -13.38
N PHE A 216 -11.04 -3.22 -13.11
CA PHE A 216 -11.05 -3.87 -11.81
C PHE A 216 -10.37 -5.22 -11.99
N ARG A 217 -9.10 -5.28 -11.62
CA ARG A 217 -8.34 -6.52 -11.68
C ARG A 217 -8.70 -7.34 -10.47
N GLN A 218 -9.08 -8.61 -10.63
CA GLN A 218 -9.35 -9.57 -9.55
C GLN A 218 -9.90 -8.89 -8.29
N PRO A 219 -11.07 -8.25 -8.35
CA PRO A 219 -11.61 -7.54 -7.19
C PRO A 219 -11.82 -8.56 -6.07
N GLN A 220 -11.34 -8.27 -4.87
CA GLN A 220 -11.49 -9.15 -3.70
C GLN A 220 -11.99 -8.34 -2.51
N LEU A 221 -12.83 -8.97 -1.70
CA LEU A 221 -13.33 -8.40 -0.45
C LEU A 221 -13.02 -9.37 0.70
N PRO A 222 -12.69 -8.85 1.91
CA PRO A 222 -12.52 -9.67 3.10
C PRO A 222 -13.78 -10.47 3.45
N ALA A 223 -13.64 -11.55 4.21
CA ALA A 223 -14.77 -12.43 4.55
C ALA A 223 -15.93 -11.73 5.28
N TRP A 224 -15.62 -10.70 6.07
CA TRP A 224 -16.58 -9.89 6.82
C TRP A 224 -17.26 -8.80 5.98
N LEU A 225 -16.79 -8.53 4.75
CA LEU A 225 -17.33 -7.50 3.87
C LEU A 225 -18.05 -8.17 2.68
N PRO A 226 -19.38 -8.37 2.75
CA PRO A 226 -20.10 -9.09 1.70
C PRO A 226 -20.21 -8.31 0.40
N TRP A 227 -20.27 -6.98 0.46
CA TRP A 227 -20.35 -6.11 -0.70
C TRP A 227 -19.88 -4.69 -0.38
N VAL A 228 -19.57 -3.93 -1.43
CA VAL A 228 -19.27 -2.49 -1.39
C VAL A 228 -20.05 -1.80 -2.50
N GLU A 229 -20.74 -0.72 -2.18
CA GLU A 229 -21.37 0.15 -3.18
C GLU A 229 -20.53 1.43 -3.34
N ILE A 230 -20.19 1.73 -4.58
CA ILE A 230 -19.52 2.97 -4.97
C ILE A 230 -20.51 3.77 -5.80
N ARG A 231 -20.97 4.90 -5.25
CA ARG A 231 -21.87 5.81 -5.95
C ARG A 231 -21.13 7.01 -6.51
N ASN A 232 -21.59 7.49 -7.66
CA ASN A 232 -21.15 8.70 -8.31
C ASN A 232 -19.63 8.69 -8.59
N LEU A 233 -19.07 7.53 -8.96
CA LEU A 233 -17.69 7.41 -9.41
C LEU A 233 -17.54 8.17 -10.73
N ARG A 234 -16.67 9.18 -10.75
CA ARG A 234 -16.44 10.04 -11.93
C ARG A 234 -15.21 9.56 -12.67
N ILE A 235 -15.34 9.33 -13.97
CA ILE A 235 -14.26 8.90 -14.87
C ILE A 235 -14.33 9.77 -16.12
N GLY A 236 -13.48 10.79 -16.18
CA GLY A 236 -13.69 11.89 -17.13
C GLY A 236 -15.05 12.55 -16.88
N ASP A 237 -15.87 12.66 -17.93
CA ASP A 237 -17.21 13.23 -17.85
C ASP A 237 -18.29 12.19 -17.49
N ALA A 238 -17.95 10.89 -17.46
CA ALA A 238 -18.88 9.83 -17.12
C ALA A 238 -19.08 9.70 -15.60
N ARG A 239 -20.25 9.17 -15.21
CA ARG A 239 -20.61 8.84 -13.82
C ARG A 239 -21.14 7.43 -13.73
N VAL A 240 -20.67 6.67 -12.74
CA VAL A 240 -21.05 5.27 -12.57
C VAL A 240 -21.38 4.98 -11.10
N ASP A 241 -22.46 4.24 -10.89
CA ASP A 241 -22.77 3.59 -9.61
C ASP A 241 -22.51 2.09 -9.78
N LEU A 242 -21.67 1.52 -8.91
CA LEU A 242 -21.18 0.15 -8.99
C LEU A 242 -21.38 -0.57 -7.66
N ASN A 243 -21.80 -1.82 -7.71
CA ASN A 243 -21.72 -2.73 -6.57
C ASN A 243 -20.61 -3.74 -6.83
N VAL A 244 -19.72 -3.93 -5.87
CA VAL A 244 -18.79 -5.05 -5.84
C VAL A 244 -19.30 -6.05 -4.83
N LEU A 245 -19.62 -7.25 -5.28
CA LEU A 245 -20.07 -8.35 -4.42
C LEU A 245 -18.91 -9.29 -4.16
N ARG A 246 -18.82 -9.85 -2.95
CA ARG A 246 -17.85 -10.89 -2.64
C ARG A 246 -18.26 -12.22 -3.29
N GLY A 247 -17.35 -12.88 -3.98
CA GLY A 247 -17.56 -14.22 -4.53
C GLY A 247 -16.50 -15.23 -4.06
N LYS A 248 -16.79 -16.52 -4.26
CA LYS A 248 -15.93 -17.65 -3.81
C LYS A 248 -14.55 -17.66 -4.48
N TYR A 249 -14.45 -17.16 -5.70
CA TYR A 249 -13.23 -17.20 -6.54
C TYR A 249 -12.78 -15.80 -6.99
N GLY A 250 -13.30 -14.75 -6.36
CA GLY A 250 -13.22 -13.38 -6.83
C GLY A 250 -14.55 -12.67 -6.66
N GLY A 251 -14.50 -11.37 -6.39
CA GLY A 251 -15.66 -10.52 -6.40
C GLY A 251 -16.20 -10.31 -7.82
N SER A 252 -17.46 -9.91 -7.92
CA SER A 252 -18.12 -9.57 -9.19
C SER A 252 -18.61 -8.14 -9.16
N ILE A 253 -18.61 -7.48 -10.32
CA ILE A 253 -19.04 -6.09 -10.44
C ILE A 253 -20.40 -6.02 -11.11
N GLU A 254 -21.33 -5.35 -10.44
CA GLU A 254 -22.65 -5.03 -10.97
C GLU A 254 -22.76 -3.53 -11.19
N ILE A 255 -23.10 -3.13 -12.41
CA ILE A 255 -23.30 -1.72 -12.76
C ILE A 255 -24.75 -1.36 -12.46
N ALA A 256 -24.97 -0.54 -11.43
CA ALA A 256 -26.30 -0.08 -11.05
C ALA A 256 -26.76 1.12 -11.90
N ARG A 257 -25.83 2.02 -12.24
CA ARG A 257 -26.09 3.20 -13.09
C ARG A 257 -24.84 3.54 -13.89
N LYS A 258 -25.02 3.95 -15.15
CA LYS A 258 -23.94 4.47 -16.00
C LYS A 258 -24.46 5.65 -16.83
N GLU A 259 -23.82 6.79 -16.67
CA GLU A 259 -24.08 8.01 -17.42
C GLU A 259 -22.83 8.45 -18.17
N GLY A 260 -22.95 8.71 -19.47
CA GLY A 260 -21.81 8.96 -20.34
C GLY A 260 -21.14 7.67 -20.83
N GLU A 261 -20.16 7.85 -21.71
CA GLU A 261 -19.38 6.75 -22.27
C GLU A 261 -18.20 6.42 -21.35
N VAL A 262 -18.20 5.19 -20.84
CA VAL A 262 -17.09 4.62 -20.06
C VAL A 262 -17.12 3.10 -20.16
N ASP A 263 -15.92 2.54 -20.32
CA ASP A 263 -15.67 1.11 -20.36
C ASP A 263 -15.32 0.62 -18.96
N ILE A 264 -16.14 -0.29 -18.43
CA ILE A 264 -15.90 -0.95 -17.15
C ILE A 264 -15.47 -2.38 -17.45
N VAL A 265 -14.24 -2.71 -17.08
CA VAL A 265 -13.60 -4.00 -17.39
C VAL A 265 -13.25 -4.72 -16.10
N GLU A 266 -13.82 -5.91 -15.91
CA GLU A 266 -13.40 -6.84 -14.87
C GLU A 266 -12.39 -7.84 -15.47
N THR A 267 -11.22 -8.01 -14.86
CA THR A 267 -10.26 -9.05 -15.26
C THR A 267 -10.09 -10.07 -14.15
N ARG A 268 -10.09 -11.35 -14.48
CA ARG A 268 -9.86 -12.44 -13.53
C ARG A 268 -8.40 -12.84 -13.44
#